data_AF-A0A7W2IYZ2-F1
#
_entry.id   AF-A0A7W2IYZ2-F1
#
_cell.length_a   1.000
_cell.length_b   1.000
_cell.length_c   1.000
_cell.angle_alpha   90.00
_cell.angle_beta   90.00
_cell.angle_gamma   90.00
#
_symmetry.space_group_name_H-M   'P 1'
#
loop_
_entity.id
_entity.type
_entity.pdbx_description
1 polymer ?
#
loop_
_entity_poly.entity_id
_entity_poly.type
_entity_poly.pdbx_seq_one_letter_code
_entity_poly.pdbx_strand_id
1 'polypeptide(L)'
;MSKYAFRLVLIFCIVFILTGVVVINNGMPQFVKDESNFNIEYSISPLNFKVETTNYSIDMNGNLISNIGKKSSQIMTSSVKEIEYVVNKITDSMFKMFDGIKSIVGH
;
A
#
# COMPACT_ATOMS: atom_id res chain seq x y z
N MET A 1 -16.74 10.74 12.58
CA MET A 1 -15.68 10.43 11.57
C MET A 1 -16.00 9.11 10.89
N SER A 2 -15.86 9.02 9.57
CA SER A 2 -16.05 7.73 8.89
C SER A 2 -14.94 6.74 9.31
N LYS A 3 -15.24 5.44 9.30
CA LYS A 3 -14.26 4.39 9.63
C LYS A 3 -13.00 4.48 8.76
N TYR A 4 -13.14 4.98 7.53
CA TYR A 4 -12.04 5.22 6.60
C TYR A 4 -11.16 6.40 7.02
N ALA A 5 -11.77 7.51 7.44
CA ALA A 5 -11.03 8.67 7.93
C ALA A 5 -10.21 8.31 9.18
N PHE A 6 -10.80 7.53 10.10
CA PHE A 6 -10.07 7.05 11.28
C PHE A 6 -8.88 6.16 10.93
N ARG A 7 -9.04 5.22 9.99
CA ARG A 7 -7.93 4.36 9.50
C ARG A 7 -6.81 5.17 8.86
N LEU A 8 -7.14 6.18 8.05
CA LEU A 8 -6.15 7.05 7.42
C LEU A 8 -5.34 7.83 8.45
N VAL A 9 -5.99 8.44 9.45
CA VAL A 9 -5.31 9.14 10.54
C VAL A 9 -4.37 8.20 11.30
N LEU A 10 -4.80 6.96 11.53
CA LEU A 10 -3.99 5.95 12.22
C LEU A 10 -2.73 5.59 11.41
N ILE A 11 -2.86 5.43 10.09
CA ILE A 11 -1.72 5.21 9.18
C ILE A 11 -0.76 6.40 9.22
N PHE A 12 -1.27 7.63 9.12
CA PHE A 12 -0.44 8.83 9.18
C PHE A 12 0.31 8.96 10.52
N CYS A 13 -0.34 8.66 11.65
CA CYS A 13 0.31 8.64 12.96
C CYS A 13 1.46 7.63 13.00
N ILE A 14 1.26 6.41 12.48
CA ILE A 14 2.31 5.38 12.44
C ILE A 14 3.50 5.86 11.61
N VAL A 15 3.25 6.45 10.43
CA VAL A 15 4.31 6.99 9.57
C VAL A 15 5.08 8.12 10.28
N PHE A 16 4.39 9.04 10.95
CA PHE A 16 5.04 10.12 11.69
C PHE A 16 5.95 9.60 12.81
N ILE A 17 5.48 8.62 13.59
CA ILE A 17 6.25 8.01 14.68
C ILE A 17 7.51 7.33 14.11
N LEU A 18 7.36 6.52 13.06
CA LEU A 18 8.49 5.85 12.41
C LEU A 18 9.52 6.85 11.88
N THR A 19 9.06 7.92 11.23
CA THR A 19 9.95 8.95 10.68
C THR A 19 10.74 9.66 11.79
N GLY A 20 10.08 9.99 12.91
CA GLY A 20 10.72 10.60 14.07
C GLY A 20 11.80 9.72 14.68
N VAL A 21 11.51 8.42 14.84
CA VAL A 21 12.48 7.44 15.35
C VAL A 21 13.71 7.35 14.44
N VAL A 22 13.53 7.32 13.12
CA VAL A 22 14.64 7.29 12.15
C VAL A 22 15.50 8.55 12.22
N VAL A 23 14.90 9.74 12.30
CA VAL A 23 15.63 11.01 12.38
C VAL A 23 16.46 11.10 13.66
N ILE A 24 15.89 10.73 14.80
CA ILE A 24 16.60 10.73 16.09
C ILE A 24 17.75 9.74 16.07
N ASN A 25 17.51 8.51 15.58
CA ASN A 25 18.56 7.51 15.47
C ASN A 25 19.69 7.97 14.55
N ASN A 26 19.39 8.56 13.39
CA ASN A 26 20.43 9.07 12.49
C ASN A 26 21.24 10.22 13.11
N GLY A 27 20.63 11.04 13.95
CA GLY A 27 21.30 12.13 14.67
C GLY A 27 22.14 11.68 15.88
N MET A 28 22.01 10.43 16.34
CA MET A 28 22.79 9.95 17.48
C MET A 28 24.27 9.70 17.11
N PRO A 29 25.21 10.13 17.98
CA PRO A 29 26.62 9.78 17.86
C PRO A 29 26.84 8.26 17.92
N GLN A 30 27.87 7.79 17.22
CA GLN A 30 28.14 6.36 17.07
C GLN A 30 28.40 5.66 18.41
N PHE A 31 29.10 6.30 19.34
CA PHE A 31 29.34 5.76 20.69
C PHE A 31 28.05 5.47 21.49
N VAL A 32 26.97 6.25 21.27
CA VAL A 32 25.66 6.00 21.93
C VAL A 32 24.97 4.80 21.30
N LYS A 33 25.13 4.62 19.99
CA LYS A 33 24.58 3.46 19.27
C LYS A 33 25.31 2.18 19.65
N ASP A 34 26.62 2.25 19.83
CA ASP A 34 27.48 1.12 20.16
C ASP A 34 27.25 0.61 21.61
N GLU A 35 26.90 1.50 22.54
CA GLU A 35 26.50 1.13 23.92
C GLU A 35 25.01 0.80 24.07
N SER A 36 24.21 1.06 23.03
CA SER A 36 22.77 0.84 23.06
C SER A 36 22.45 -0.61 22.72
N ASN A 37 21.65 -1.26 23.57
CA ASN A 37 21.02 -2.55 23.29
C ASN A 37 19.92 -2.49 22.19
N PHE A 38 19.84 -1.37 21.49
CA PHE A 38 18.85 -1.04 20.48
C PHE A 38 19.57 -0.51 19.25
N ASN A 39 19.52 -1.28 18.16
CA ASN A 39 20.12 -0.95 16.87
C ASN A 39 19.02 -0.81 15.82
N ILE A 40 19.04 0.29 15.05
CA ILE A 40 18.19 0.47 13.88
C ILE A 40 19.10 0.64 12.67
N GLU A 41 18.99 -0.29 11.73
CA GLU A 41 19.63 -0.21 10.42
C GLU A 41 18.57 0.09 9.37
N TYR A 42 18.83 1.10 8.55
CA TYR A 42 17.95 1.48 7.45
C TYR A 42 18.76 1.72 6.18
N SER A 43 18.32 1.11 5.08
CA SER A 43 18.80 1.37 3.73
C SER A 43 17.63 1.70 2.82
N ILE A 44 17.82 2.66 1.91
CA ILE A 44 16.79 3.09 0.95
C ILE A 44 16.80 2.19 -0.29
N SER A 45 17.94 1.60 -0.67
CA SER A 45 18.07 0.83 -1.91
C SER A 45 19.08 -0.33 -1.77
N PRO A 46 18.61 -1.59 -1.66
CA PRO A 46 17.21 -1.99 -1.51
C PRO A 46 16.62 -1.49 -0.18
N LEU A 47 15.32 -1.23 -0.16
CA LEU A 47 14.62 -0.75 1.03
C LEU A 47 14.71 -1.83 2.12
N ASN A 48 15.54 -1.60 3.13
CA ASN A 48 15.81 -2.54 4.21
C ASN A 48 15.68 -1.80 5.54
N PHE A 49 14.83 -2.27 6.44
CA PHE A 49 14.66 -1.68 7.76
C PHE A 49 14.74 -2.79 8.79
N LYS A 50 15.80 -2.77 9.59
CA LYS A 50 16.05 -3.75 10.64
C LYS A 50 16.10 -3.05 11.98
N VAL A 51 15.36 -3.56 12.95
CA VAL A 51 15.38 -3.10 14.34
C VAL A 51 15.77 -4.29 15.20
N GLU A 52 16.90 -4.19 15.89
CA GLU A 52 17.37 -5.19 16.83
C GLU A 52 17.33 -4.62 18.24
N THR A 53 16.77 -5.42 19.14
CA THR A 53 16.72 -5.17 20.58
C THR A 53 17.30 -6.40 21.29
N THR A 54 17.52 -6.33 22.60
CA THR A 54 17.98 -7.50 23.39
C THR A 54 17.09 -8.75 23.23
N ASN A 55 15.78 -8.57 23.01
CA ASN A 55 14.80 -9.66 23.05
C ASN A 55 14.07 -9.89 21.71
N TYR A 56 14.12 -8.93 20.80
CA TYR A 56 13.33 -8.92 19.57
C TYR A 56 14.13 -8.35 18.42
N SER A 57 14.05 -9.02 17.26
CA SER A 57 14.56 -8.53 15.97
C SER A 57 13.39 -8.43 15.00
N ILE A 58 13.21 -7.25 14.40
CA ILE A 58 12.24 -6.99 13.34
C ILE A 58 13.03 -6.67 12.08
N ASP A 59 12.88 -7.50 11.04
CA ASP A 59 13.55 -7.34 9.75
C ASP A 59 12.49 -7.12 8.65
N MET A 60 12.51 -5.93 8.06
CA MET A 60 11.73 -5.57 6.87
C MET A 60 12.67 -5.42 5.67
N ASN A 61 13.03 -6.56 5.09
CA ASN A 61 13.84 -6.63 3.88
C ASN A 61 13.04 -6.27 2.61
N GLY A 62 13.70 -5.68 1.63
CA GLY A 62 13.14 -5.28 0.34
C GLY A 62 12.50 -6.42 -0.46
N ASN A 63 12.90 -7.67 -0.21
CA ASN A 63 12.26 -8.86 -0.81
C ASN A 63 10.82 -9.06 -0.32
N LEU A 64 10.54 -8.81 0.97
CA LEU A 64 9.18 -8.85 1.52
C LEU A 64 8.31 -7.76 0.88
N ILE A 65 8.86 -6.55 0.73
CA ILE A 65 8.17 -5.41 0.11
C ILE A 65 7.92 -5.69 -1.39
N SER A 66 8.89 -6.25 -2.11
CA SER A 66 8.74 -6.66 -3.52
C SER A 66 7.61 -7.68 -3.68
N ASN A 67 7.52 -8.65 -2.76
CA ASN A 67 6.46 -9.67 -2.81
C ASN A 67 5.08 -9.07 -2.53
N ILE A 68 4.99 -8.09 -1.63
CA ILE A 68 3.75 -7.32 -1.40
C ILE A 68 3.38 -6.54 -2.66
N GLY A 69 4.34 -5.86 -3.30
CA GLY A 69 4.12 -5.12 -4.54
C GLY A 69 3.66 -5.99 -5.71
N LYS A 70 4.24 -7.19 -5.86
CA LYS A 70 3.81 -8.16 -6.89
C LYS A 70 2.39 -8.65 -6.64
N LYS A 71 2.07 -9.03 -5.39
CA LYS A 71 0.72 -9.49 -5.03
C LYS A 71 -0.32 -8.38 -5.20
N SER A 72 -0.01 -7.13 -4.82
CA SER A 72 -0.93 -6.01 -4.99
C SER A 72 -1.17 -5.69 -6.47
N SER A 73 -0.13 -5.73 -7.31
CA SER A 73 -0.26 -5.56 -8.76
C SER A 73 -1.16 -6.63 -9.40
N GLN A 74 -1.07 -7.87 -8.92
CA GLN A 74 -1.86 -8.99 -9.42
C GLN A 74 -3.35 -8.88 -9.01
N ILE A 75 -3.61 -8.43 -7.78
CA ILE A 75 -4.98 -8.12 -7.31
C ILE A 75 -5.57 -6.97 -8.15
N MET A 76 -4.80 -5.91 -8.37
CA MET A 76 -5.25 -4.74 -9.13
C MET A 76 -5.60 -5.08 -10.58
N THR A 77 -4.80 -5.91 -11.25
CA THR A 77 -5.11 -6.36 -12.62
C THR A 77 -6.35 -7.26 -12.67
N SER A 78 -6.60 -8.06 -11.63
CA SER A 78 -7.80 -8.89 -11.53
C SER A 78 -9.06 -8.02 -11.36
N SER A 79 -9.00 -7.00 -10.50
CA SER A 79 -10.10 -6.04 -10.32
C SER A 79 -10.37 -5.20 -11.57
N VAL A 80 -9.34 -4.76 -12.30
CA VAL A 80 -9.51 -4.02 -13.56
C VAL A 80 -10.23 -4.86 -14.61
N LYS A 81 -9.88 -6.14 -14.76
CA LYS A 81 -10.57 -7.06 -15.69
C LYS A 81 -12.03 -7.29 -15.34
N GLU A 82 -12.34 -7.39 -14.05
CA GLU A 82 -13.71 -7.54 -13.57
C GLU A 82 -14.54 -6.28 -13.85
N ILE A 83 -13.95 -5.10 -13.63
CA ILE A 83 -14.56 -3.80 -13.97
C ILE A 83 -14.81 -3.70 -15.48
N GLU A 84 -13.81 -4.05 -16.31
CA GLU A 84 -13.92 -4.02 -17.77
C GLU A 84 -15.04 -4.94 -18.28
N TYR A 85 -15.15 -6.15 -17.71
CA TYR A 85 -16.26 -7.06 -18.01
C TYR A 85 -17.63 -6.46 -17.66
N VAL A 86 -17.76 -5.85 -16.47
CA VAL A 86 -19.01 -5.21 -16.04
C VAL A 86 -19.37 -4.02 -16.95
N VAL A 87 -18.39 -3.18 -17.29
CA VAL A 87 -18.59 -2.03 -18.20
C VAL A 87 -19.02 -2.49 -19.59
N ASN A 88 -18.40 -3.52 -20.14
CA ASN A 88 -18.79 -4.08 -21.44
C ASN A 88 -20.23 -4.62 -21.41
N LYS A 89 -20.61 -5.34 -20.35
CA LYS A 89 -21.98 -5.85 -20.18
C LYS A 89 -23.03 -4.74 -20.09
N ILE A 90 -22.72 -3.65 -19.38
CA ILE A 90 -23.59 -2.47 -19.29
C ILE A 90 -23.72 -1.81 -20.67
N THR A 91 -22.60 -1.65 -21.36
CA THR A 91 -22.54 -1.03 -22.69
C THR A 91 -23.38 -1.81 -23.71
N ASP A 92 -23.24 -3.14 -23.74
CA ASP A 92 -24.06 -4.01 -24.60
C ASP A 92 -25.55 -3.92 -24.27
N SER A 93 -25.89 -3.82 -22.97
CA SER A 93 -27.28 -3.69 -22.54
C SER A 93 -27.86 -2.34 -22.96
N MET A 94 -27.08 -1.27 -22.87
CA MET A 94 -27.47 0.07 -23.33
C MET A 94 -27.69 0.11 -24.84
N PHE A 95 -26.80 -0.51 -25.63
CA PHE A 95 -26.99 -0.58 -27.09
C PHE A 95 -28.27 -1.33 -27.46
N LYS A 96 -28.53 -2.48 -26.82
CA LYS A 96 -29.78 -3.23 -27.05
C LYS A 96 -31.04 -2.43 -26.69
N MET A 97 -30.99 -1.65 -25.60
CA MET A 97 -32.09 -0.75 -25.23
C MET A 97 -32.28 0.36 -26.25
N PHE A 98 -31.18 0.98 -26.71
CA PHE A 98 -31.23 2.02 -27.74
C PHE A 98 -31.81 1.51 -29.06
N ASP A 99 -31.39 0.33 -29.51
CA ASP A 99 -31.93 -0.30 -30.72
C ASP A 99 -33.42 -0.64 -30.57
N GLY A 100 -33.83 -1.12 -29.39
CA GLY A 100 -35.24 -1.35 -29.07
C GLY A 100 -36.08 -0.07 -29.07
N ILE A 101 -35.55 1.05 -28.55
CA ILE A 101 -36.23 2.35 -28.62
C ILE A 101 -36.31 2.84 -30.07
N LYS A 102 -35.22 2.69 -30.84
CA LYS A 102 -35.16 3.12 -32.24
C LYS A 102 -36.13 2.33 -33.13
N SER A 103 -36.34 1.05 -32.87
CA SER A 103 -37.31 0.23 -33.60
C SER A 103 -38.77 0.58 -33.26
N ILE A 104 -39.04 1.08 -32.05
CA ILE A 104 -40.37 1.58 -31.64
C ILE A 104 -40.66 2.96 -32.23
N VAL A 105 -39.66 3.85 -32.32
CA VAL A 105 -39.82 5.24 -32.78
C VAL A 105 -39.71 5.38 -34.30
N GLY A 106 -39.10 4.41 -34.99
CA GLY A 106 -38.96 4.39 -36.45
C GLY A 106 -40.17 3.86 -37.23
N HIS A 107 -41.26 3.55 -36.54
CA HIS A 107 -42.59 3.23 -37.09
C HIS A 107 -43.55 4.40 -36.84
#